data_AF-A0A3E5E4A5-F1
#
_entry.id   AF-A0A3E5E4A5-F1
#
_cell.length_a   1.000
_cell.length_b   1.000
_cell.length_c   1.000
_cell.angle_alpha   90.00
_cell.angle_beta   90.00
_cell.angle_gamma   90.00
#
_symmetry.space_group_name_H-M   'P 1'
#
loop_
_entity.id
_entity.type
_entity.pdbx_description
1 polymer ?
#
loop_
_entity_poly.entity_id
_entity_poly.type
_entity_poly.pdbx_seq_one_letter_code
_entity_poly.pdbx_strand_id
1 'polypeptide(L)'
;MEIVGFVDEERLNGMFLSRDITELDYVKHHSQGMLDAYFSFIADNNLPDNNTSATKFLEEENVSYGNEEDEGNDNQQEEVDVPSYVDIYRKWVDENEKVNILLTGCEEAAIVTLWRYNNPTASKTDCAVQTHLLEDKVIEWWDTIDFVKGAMGDGHFSLINPTLANIKELIFDAANQACME
;
A
#
# COMPACT_ATOMS: atom_id res chain seq x y z
N MET A 1 14.12 18.28 9.24
CA MET A 1 13.12 18.61 10.29
C MET A 1 13.64 17.99 11.58
N GLU A 2 13.75 18.70 12.71
CA GLU A 2 14.18 18.08 13.97
C GLU A 2 12.97 17.47 14.67
N ILE A 3 12.93 16.14 14.72
CA ILE A 3 11.95 15.40 15.50
C ILE A 3 12.48 15.34 16.94
N VAL A 4 11.64 15.64 17.92
CA VAL A 4 12.05 15.69 19.33
C VAL A 4 11.32 14.62 20.11
N GLY A 5 12.07 13.67 20.67
CA GLY A 5 11.53 12.57 21.49
C GLY A 5 10.76 11.53 20.67
N PHE A 6 10.03 10.64 21.35
CA PHE A 6 9.22 9.63 20.68
C PHE A 6 7.95 10.24 20.08
N VAL A 7 7.60 9.79 18.89
CA VAL A 7 6.43 10.22 18.13
C VAL A 7 5.44 9.06 18.06
N ASP A 8 4.14 9.37 18.12
CA ASP A 8 3.10 8.38 17.89
C ASP A 8 3.31 7.64 16.57
N GLU A 9 3.19 6.32 16.62
CA GLU A 9 3.49 5.40 15.52
C GLU A 9 2.74 5.76 14.23
N GLU A 10 1.46 6.11 14.31
CA GLU A 10 0.66 6.53 13.16
C GLU A 10 1.25 7.76 12.45
N ARG A 11 1.73 8.73 13.22
CA ARG A 11 2.33 9.96 12.70
C ARG A 11 3.74 9.70 12.17
N LEU A 12 4.50 8.84 12.83
CA LEU A 12 5.85 8.47 12.41
C LEU A 12 5.84 7.63 11.13
N ASN A 13 4.90 6.69 11.01
CA ASN A 13 4.64 5.93 9.79
C ASN A 13 4.27 6.85 8.63
N GLY A 14 3.40 7.84 8.87
CA GLY A 14 3.06 8.83 7.84
C GLY A 14 4.28 9.59 7.32
N MET A 15 5.18 10.02 8.21
CA MET A 15 6.42 10.70 7.83
C MET A 15 7.41 9.77 7.12
N PHE A 16 7.51 8.52 7.55
CA PHE A 16 8.40 7.51 6.96
C PHE A 16 7.96 7.13 5.55
N LEU A 17 6.66 6.88 5.36
CA LEU A 17 6.07 6.57 4.05
C LEU A 17 6.16 7.76 3.08
N SER A 18 6.08 8.98 3.60
CA SER A 18 6.26 10.21 2.81
C SER A 18 7.74 10.52 2.51
N ARG A 19 8.68 9.68 2.99
CA ARG A 19 10.14 9.89 2.90
C ARG A 19 10.61 11.23 3.50
N ASP A 20 9.84 11.79 4.42
CA ASP A 20 10.16 13.03 5.14
C ASP A 20 11.21 12.81 6.24
N ILE A 21 11.38 11.56 6.65
CA ILE A 21 12.31 11.12 7.69
C ILE A 21 13.07 9.89 7.21
N THR A 22 14.28 9.68 7.71
CA THR A 22 15.11 8.53 7.35
C THR A 22 14.77 7.29 8.17
N GLU A 23 15.22 6.12 7.74
CA GLU A 23 15.12 4.85 8.48
C GLU A 23 15.72 4.98 9.89
N LEU A 24 16.83 5.72 10.01
CA LEU A 24 17.45 6.02 11.30
C LEU A 24 16.54 6.88 12.20
N ASP A 25 15.89 7.89 11.63
CA ASP A 25 14.97 8.75 12.36
C ASP A 25 13.73 7.97 12.79
N TYR A 26 13.21 7.10 11.92
CA TYR A 26 12.11 6.20 12.25
C TYR A 26 12.44 5.37 13.49
N VAL A 27 13.55 4.63 13.47
CA VAL A 27 13.96 3.79 14.59
C VAL A 27 14.18 4.59 15.87
N LYS A 28 14.84 5.75 15.79
CA LYS A 28 15.16 6.60 16.94
C LYS A 28 13.94 7.27 17.58
N HIS A 29 12.89 7.52 16.81
CA HIS A 29 11.70 8.23 17.26
C HIS A 29 10.47 7.33 17.45
N HIS A 30 10.56 6.02 17.15
CA HIS A 30 9.43 5.08 17.27
C HIS A 30 9.05 4.75 18.71
N SER A 31 10.00 4.21 19.48
CA SER A 31 9.77 3.84 20.88
C SER A 31 11.10 3.54 21.56
N GLN A 32 11.12 3.57 22.90
CA GLN A 32 12.29 3.15 23.66
C GLN A 32 12.68 1.69 23.36
N GLY A 33 11.70 0.80 23.20
CA GLY A 33 11.94 -0.61 22.89
C GLY A 33 12.59 -0.83 21.52
N MET A 34 12.12 -0.13 20.48
CA MET A 34 12.69 -0.19 19.13
C MET A 34 14.14 0.35 19.12
N LEU A 35 14.38 1.44 19.84
CA LEU A 35 15.69 2.07 19.94
C LEU A 35 16.70 1.17 20.67
N ASP A 36 16.29 0.54 21.77
CA ASP A 36 17.14 -0.39 22.53
C ASP A 36 17.47 -1.65 21.70
N ALA A 37 16.49 -2.15 20.93
CA ALA A 37 16.68 -3.27 20.01
C ALA A 37 17.67 -2.92 18.88
N TYR A 38 17.54 -1.72 18.30
CA TYR A 38 18.47 -1.23 17.28
C TYR A 38 19.91 -1.10 17.80
N PHE A 39 20.09 -0.53 19.00
CA PHE A 39 21.42 -0.40 19.58
C PHE A 39 22.05 -1.76 19.91
N SER A 40 21.23 -2.73 20.32
CA SER A 40 21.68 -4.11 20.53
C SER A 40 22.09 -4.75 19.19
N PHE A 41 21.28 -4.58 18.15
CA PHE A 41 21.54 -5.09 16.81
C PHE A 41 22.86 -4.58 16.22
N ILE A 42 23.12 -3.26 16.28
CA ILE A 42 24.37 -2.71 15.73
C ILE A 42 25.59 -3.10 16.57
N ALA A 43 25.41 -3.30 17.88
CA ALA A 43 26.49 -3.78 18.76
C ALA A 43 26.84 -5.25 18.45
N ASP A 44 25.83 -6.10 18.28
CA ASP A 44 26.00 -7.54 18.02
C ASP A 44 26.58 -7.79 16.62
N ASN A 45 26.22 -6.96 15.63
CA ASN A 45 26.71 -7.06 14.25
C ASN A 45 27.93 -6.17 13.96
N ASN A 46 28.43 -5.44 14.97
CA ASN A 46 29.54 -4.50 14.85
C ASN A 46 29.35 -3.48 13.71
N LEU A 47 28.14 -2.93 13.62
CA LEU A 47 27.71 -1.95 12.62
C LEU A 47 27.77 -0.52 13.19
N PRO A 48 28.00 0.50 12.34
CA PRO A 48 27.98 1.91 12.76
C PRO A 48 26.54 2.43 12.98
N ASP A 49 26.34 3.38 13.91
CA ASP A 49 25.06 4.11 14.09
C ASP A 49 24.81 5.07 12.91
N ASN A 50 24.18 4.56 11.86
CA ASN A 50 23.84 5.31 10.64
C ASN A 50 22.62 4.71 9.93
N ASN A 51 22.19 5.37 8.85
CA ASN A 51 20.99 4.99 8.11
C ASN A 51 21.08 3.57 7.53
N THR A 52 22.24 3.18 6.97
CA THR A 52 22.45 1.84 6.42
C THR A 52 22.22 0.74 7.45
N SER A 53 22.70 0.93 8.69
CA SER A 53 22.48 -0.03 9.76
C SER A 53 21.02 -0.04 10.23
N ALA A 54 20.34 1.10 10.21
CA ALA A 54 18.91 1.20 10.52
C ALA A 54 18.05 0.49 9.47
N THR A 55 18.37 0.63 8.19
CA THR A 55 17.74 -0.12 7.10
C THR A 55 17.89 -1.62 7.32
N LYS A 56 19.11 -2.11 7.59
CA LYS A 56 19.33 -3.54 7.88
C LYS A 56 18.56 -4.05 9.09
N PHE A 57 18.49 -3.25 10.16
CA PHE A 57 17.72 -3.58 11.35
C PHE A 57 16.22 -3.69 11.04
N LEU A 58 15.69 -2.73 10.27
CA LEU A 58 14.30 -2.75 9.83
C LEU A 58 14.02 -3.88 8.84
N GLU A 59 15.01 -4.34 8.06
CA GLU A 59 14.88 -5.49 7.17
C GLU A 59 14.94 -6.83 7.92
N GLU A 60 15.70 -6.92 9.02
CA GLU A 60 15.81 -8.16 9.82
C GLU A 60 14.64 -8.35 10.80
N GLU A 61 14.14 -7.27 11.43
CA GLU A 61 12.95 -7.33 12.31
C GLU A 61 11.62 -7.36 11.53
N ASN A 62 11.67 -7.03 10.23
CA ASN A 62 10.50 -6.90 9.37
C ASN A 62 10.76 -7.69 8.07
N VAL A 63 10.23 -8.92 8.00
CA VAL A 63 10.03 -9.57 6.70
C VAL A 63 9.23 -8.58 5.83
N SER A 64 9.90 -8.05 4.81
CA SER A 64 9.38 -7.18 3.75
C SER A 64 9.07 -5.71 4.10
N TYR A 65 10.11 -4.86 4.08
CA TYR A 65 9.99 -3.57 3.38
C TYR A 65 11.06 -3.50 2.30
N GLY A 66 10.63 -3.76 1.06
CA GLY A 66 11.49 -3.78 -0.11
C GLY A 66 12.16 -2.43 -0.35
N ASN A 67 13.46 -2.49 -0.61
CA ASN A 67 14.07 -1.64 -1.60
C ASN A 67 14.77 -2.56 -2.61
N GLU A 68 14.38 -2.42 -3.87
CA GLU A 68 15.09 -2.92 -5.01
C GLU A 68 16.48 -2.26 -5.07
N GLU A 69 17.54 -3.05 -5.07
CA GLU A 69 18.72 -2.73 -5.88
C GLU A 69 19.07 -3.97 -6.71
N ASP A 70 18.86 -3.81 -8.02
CA ASP A 70 19.25 -4.69 -9.11
C ASP A 70 20.76 -4.97 -9.07
N GLU A 71 21.15 -6.24 -8.96
CA GLU A 71 22.24 -6.78 -9.77
C GLU A 71 22.13 -8.30 -9.87
N GLY A 72 21.94 -8.77 -11.11
CA GLY A 72 21.43 -10.08 -11.46
C GLY A 72 22.13 -11.28 -10.85
N ASN A 73 21.32 -12.28 -10.51
CA ASN A 73 21.69 -13.67 -10.77
C ASN A 73 20.44 -14.55 -10.89
N ASP A 74 20.36 -15.27 -12.01
CA ASP A 74 19.45 -16.38 -12.25
C ASP A 74 19.39 -17.31 -11.03
N ASN A 75 18.26 -17.34 -10.32
CA ASN A 75 17.80 -18.54 -9.63
C ASN A 75 16.29 -18.47 -9.39
N GLN A 76 15.60 -19.39 -10.05
CA GLN A 76 14.17 -19.64 -9.96
C GLN A 76 13.75 -19.88 -8.50
N GLN A 77 13.23 -18.85 -7.85
CA GLN A 77 12.23 -18.99 -6.80
C GLN A 77 10.92 -18.50 -7.42
N GLU A 78 9.87 -19.33 -7.39
CA GLU A 78 8.51 -18.90 -7.69
C GLU A 78 8.10 -17.86 -6.64
N GLU A 79 8.52 -16.63 -6.90
CA GLU A 79 7.99 -15.40 -6.34
C GLU A 79 6.50 -15.41 -6.68
N VAL A 80 5.64 -15.35 -5.65
CA VAL A 80 4.21 -15.14 -5.88
C VAL A 80 4.13 -13.71 -6.40
N ASP A 81 4.12 -13.56 -7.72
CA ASP A 81 4.04 -12.32 -8.46
C ASP A 81 2.84 -11.51 -7.94
N VAL A 82 3.08 -10.61 -6.99
CA VAL A 82 2.06 -9.68 -6.50
C VAL A 82 1.95 -8.62 -7.58
N PRO A 83 0.88 -8.61 -8.37
CA PRO A 83 0.84 -7.77 -9.56
C PRO A 83 0.95 -6.30 -9.14
N SER A 84 1.78 -5.54 -9.85
CA SER A 84 1.83 -4.08 -9.68
C SER A 84 0.44 -3.49 -9.92
N TYR A 85 0.17 -2.30 -9.38
CA TYR A 85 -1.05 -1.54 -9.72
C TYR A 85 -1.19 -1.35 -11.24
N VAL A 86 -0.06 -1.22 -11.94
CA VAL A 86 -0.02 -1.15 -13.40
C VAL A 86 -0.45 -2.47 -14.06
N ASP A 87 -0.09 -3.62 -13.47
CA ASP A 87 -0.45 -4.94 -13.99
C ASP A 87 -1.94 -5.23 -13.77
N ILE A 88 -2.47 -4.85 -12.60
CA ILE A 88 -3.92 -4.91 -12.31
C ILE A 88 -4.68 -4.03 -13.31
N TYR A 89 -4.20 -2.81 -13.54
CA TYR A 89 -4.80 -1.89 -14.50
C TYR A 89 -4.80 -2.47 -15.92
N ARG A 90 -3.66 -2.92 -16.43
CA ARG A 90 -3.55 -3.53 -17.77
C ARG A 90 -4.42 -4.77 -17.92
N LYS A 91 -4.44 -5.64 -16.90
CA LYS A 91 -5.31 -6.82 -16.89
C LYS A 91 -6.79 -6.43 -17.00
N TRP A 92 -7.22 -5.38 -16.31
CA TRP A 92 -8.61 -4.94 -16.34
C TRP A 92 -8.95 -4.25 -17.67
N VAL A 93 -8.01 -3.50 -18.26
CA VAL A 93 -8.15 -2.95 -19.63
C VAL A 93 -8.41 -4.08 -20.64
N ASP A 94 -7.68 -5.19 -20.53
CA ASP A 94 -7.93 -6.38 -21.35
C ASP A 94 -9.30 -7.02 -21.04
N GLU A 95 -9.69 -7.07 -19.76
CA GLU A 95 -10.98 -7.55 -19.25
C GLU A 95 -12.10 -6.49 -19.39
N ASN A 96 -12.41 -6.14 -20.65
CA ASN A 96 -13.42 -5.14 -21.03
C ASN A 96 -14.77 -5.24 -20.29
N GLU A 97 -15.23 -6.43 -19.88
CA GLU A 97 -16.50 -6.60 -19.17
C GLU A 97 -16.53 -5.88 -17.81
N LYS A 98 -15.46 -6.00 -17.01
CA LYS A 98 -15.38 -5.33 -15.70
C LYS A 98 -15.35 -3.82 -15.84
N VAL A 99 -14.54 -3.30 -16.76
CA VAL A 99 -14.43 -1.86 -17.04
C VAL A 99 -15.79 -1.31 -17.49
N ASN A 100 -16.50 -2.03 -18.36
CA ASN A 100 -17.85 -1.64 -18.79
C ASN A 100 -18.85 -1.61 -17.63
N ILE A 101 -18.78 -2.54 -16.68
CA ILE A 101 -19.63 -2.51 -15.47
C ILE A 101 -19.29 -1.29 -14.60
N LEU A 102 -18.01 -0.97 -14.42
CA LEU A 102 -17.60 0.22 -13.66
C LEU A 102 -18.16 1.51 -14.26
N LEU A 103 -18.18 1.63 -15.59
CA LEU A 103 -18.75 2.80 -16.31
C LEU A 103 -20.25 3.00 -16.05
N THR A 104 -20.98 1.97 -15.62
CA THR A 104 -22.40 2.09 -15.26
C THR A 104 -22.63 2.69 -13.87
N GLY A 105 -21.57 2.90 -13.09
CA GLY A 105 -21.65 3.39 -11.71
C GLY A 105 -21.96 2.28 -10.70
N CYS A 106 -21.37 1.09 -10.89
CA CYS A 106 -21.54 -0.08 -10.02
C CYS A 106 -21.38 0.28 -8.53
N GLU A 107 -22.45 0.07 -7.78
CA GLU A 107 -22.52 0.47 -6.38
C GLU A 107 -21.69 -0.44 -5.48
N GLU A 108 -21.69 -1.74 -5.75
CA GLU A 108 -20.89 -2.72 -5.04
C GLU A 108 -19.39 -2.41 -5.17
N ALA A 109 -18.93 -2.07 -6.38
CA ALA A 109 -17.54 -1.68 -6.61
C ALA A 109 -17.15 -0.44 -5.79
N ALA A 110 -18.01 0.57 -5.76
CA ALA A 110 -17.76 1.78 -5.00
C ALA A 110 -17.77 1.57 -3.48
N ILE A 111 -18.67 0.73 -2.97
CA ILE A 111 -18.74 0.39 -1.54
C ILE A 111 -17.47 -0.35 -1.10
N VAL A 112 -17.06 -1.38 -1.86
CA VAL A 112 -15.84 -2.16 -1.57
C VAL A 112 -14.60 -1.26 -1.62
N THR A 113 -14.50 -0.41 -2.65
CA THR A 113 -13.38 0.52 -2.84
C THR A 113 -13.29 1.53 -1.68
N LEU A 114 -14.41 2.15 -1.31
CA LEU A 114 -14.47 3.10 -0.19
C LEU A 114 -14.07 2.43 1.14
N TRP A 115 -14.60 1.23 1.39
CA TRP A 115 -14.31 0.52 2.62
C TRP A 115 -12.84 0.12 2.70
N ARG A 116 -12.28 -0.45 1.62
CA ARG A 116 -10.87 -0.86 1.54
C ARG A 116 -9.92 0.34 1.63
N TYR A 117 -10.29 1.48 1.05
CA TYR A 117 -9.52 2.71 1.17
C TYR A 117 -9.38 3.17 2.64
N ASN A 118 -10.46 3.10 3.42
CA ASN A 118 -10.45 3.46 4.83
C ASN A 118 -9.86 2.36 5.76
N ASN A 119 -9.75 1.12 5.27
CA ASN A 119 -9.31 -0.04 6.03
C ASN A 119 -8.25 -0.84 5.23
N PRO A 120 -7.08 -0.25 4.92
CA PRO A 120 -6.12 -0.81 3.96
C PRO A 120 -5.48 -2.14 4.40
N THR A 121 -5.46 -2.42 5.71
CA THR A 121 -4.88 -3.64 6.30
C THR A 121 -5.92 -4.72 6.64
N ALA A 122 -7.20 -4.43 6.43
CA ALA A 122 -8.29 -5.33 6.82
C ALA A 122 -8.61 -6.37 5.73
N SER A 123 -9.26 -7.46 6.13
CA SER A 123 -9.50 -8.59 5.22
C SER A 123 -10.75 -8.40 4.35
N LYS A 124 -10.83 -9.17 3.26
CA LYS A 124 -12.05 -9.29 2.43
C LYS A 124 -13.25 -9.75 3.26
N THR A 125 -13.04 -10.64 4.22
CA THR A 125 -14.09 -11.14 5.11
C THR A 125 -14.63 -10.02 6.01
N ASP A 126 -13.75 -9.18 6.56
CA ASP A 126 -14.16 -8.01 7.36
C ASP A 126 -14.98 -7.02 6.52
N CYS A 127 -14.56 -6.79 5.28
CA CYS A 127 -15.32 -5.97 4.34
C CYS A 127 -16.72 -6.53 4.13
N ALA A 128 -16.86 -7.81 3.78
CA ALA A 128 -18.15 -8.45 3.52
C ALA A 128 -19.10 -8.33 4.73
N VAL A 129 -18.58 -8.56 5.95
CA VAL A 129 -19.35 -8.44 7.19
C VAL A 129 -19.82 -7.01 7.42
N GLN A 130 -18.93 -6.01 7.26
CA GLN A 130 -19.24 -4.62 7.56
C GLN A 130 -20.07 -3.92 6.49
N THR A 131 -19.88 -4.27 5.22
CA THR A 131 -20.64 -3.68 4.10
C THR A 131 -21.93 -4.45 3.80
N HIS A 132 -22.16 -5.59 4.48
CA HIS A 132 -23.29 -6.49 4.22
C HIS A 132 -23.37 -7.00 2.78
N LEU A 133 -22.22 -7.07 2.10
CA LEU A 133 -22.12 -7.64 0.76
C LEU A 133 -21.80 -9.14 0.86
N LEU A 134 -22.17 -9.88 -0.19
CA LEU A 134 -21.73 -11.25 -0.33
C LEU A 134 -20.22 -11.30 -0.59
N GLU A 135 -19.56 -12.33 -0.07
CA GLU A 135 -18.10 -12.48 -0.16
C GLU A 135 -17.61 -12.58 -1.61
N ASP A 136 -18.40 -13.21 -2.51
CA ASP A 136 -18.11 -13.27 -3.94
C ASP A 136 -18.08 -11.87 -4.58
N LYS A 137 -19.00 -10.97 -4.18
CA LYS A 137 -19.00 -9.57 -4.63
C LYS A 137 -17.83 -8.78 -4.08
N VAL A 138 -17.44 -9.02 -2.83
CA VAL A 138 -16.24 -8.38 -2.27
C VAL A 138 -14.99 -8.85 -3.02
N ILE A 139 -14.85 -10.14 -3.29
CA ILE A 139 -13.73 -10.71 -4.06
C ILE A 139 -13.69 -10.11 -5.46
N GLU A 140 -14.84 -10.04 -6.14
CA GLU A 140 -14.97 -9.52 -7.51
C GLU A 140 -14.45 -8.08 -7.66
N TRP A 141 -14.73 -7.22 -6.66
CA TRP A 141 -14.42 -5.80 -6.70
C TRP A 141 -13.27 -5.37 -5.80
N TRP A 142 -12.59 -6.31 -5.13
CA TRP A 142 -11.54 -5.99 -4.16
C TRP A 142 -10.43 -5.12 -4.76
N ASP A 143 -9.98 -5.47 -5.97
CA ASP A 143 -8.84 -4.83 -6.63
C ASP A 143 -9.20 -3.51 -7.33
N THR A 144 -10.44 -3.03 -7.22
CA THR A 144 -10.89 -1.79 -7.87
C THR A 144 -10.07 -0.57 -7.43
N ILE A 145 -9.65 -0.49 -6.16
CA ILE A 145 -8.79 0.61 -5.69
C ILE A 145 -7.40 0.56 -6.32
N ASP A 146 -6.88 -0.63 -6.57
CA ASP A 146 -5.57 -0.85 -7.18
C ASP A 146 -5.62 -0.55 -8.68
N PHE A 147 -6.72 -0.91 -9.34
CA PHE A 147 -7.05 -0.46 -10.69
C PHE A 147 -7.05 1.07 -10.82
N VAL A 148 -7.73 1.76 -9.89
CA VAL A 148 -7.77 3.24 -9.87
C VAL A 148 -6.37 3.83 -9.68
N LYS A 149 -5.56 3.28 -8.78
CA LYS A 149 -4.16 3.70 -8.58
C LYS A 149 -3.31 3.49 -9.84
N GLY A 150 -3.51 2.38 -10.54
CA GLY A 150 -2.81 2.08 -11.79
C GLY A 150 -3.15 3.07 -12.90
N ALA A 151 -4.43 3.47 -13.02
CA ALA A 151 -4.87 4.47 -14.00
C ALA A 151 -4.19 5.84 -13.79
N MET A 152 -3.93 6.23 -12.54
CA MET A 152 -3.29 7.52 -12.21
C MET A 152 -1.78 7.55 -12.53
N GLY A 153 -1.15 6.39 -12.75
CA GLY A 153 0.24 6.27 -13.19
C GLY A 153 1.30 6.51 -12.11
N ASP A 154 0.95 7.14 -10.98
CA ASP A 154 1.83 7.43 -9.84
C ASP A 154 1.46 6.66 -8.56
N GLY A 155 0.39 5.86 -8.59
CA GLY A 155 0.06 4.87 -7.56
C GLY A 155 -0.40 5.43 -6.21
N HIS A 156 -0.36 6.75 -6.02
CA HIS A 156 -0.63 7.40 -4.75
C HIS A 156 -1.57 8.58 -4.90
N PHE A 157 -2.79 8.43 -4.36
CA PHE A 157 -3.71 9.54 -4.13
C PHE A 157 -4.22 9.51 -2.70
N SER A 158 -4.50 10.70 -2.17
CA SER A 158 -5.06 10.87 -0.83
C SER A 158 -6.36 11.66 -0.93
N LEU A 159 -7.44 11.02 -0.51
CA LEU A 159 -8.75 11.63 -0.32
C LEU A 159 -8.92 12.04 1.14
N ILE A 160 -9.22 13.32 1.36
CA ILE A 160 -9.63 13.83 2.66
C ILE A 160 -11.13 13.56 2.80
N ASN A 161 -11.52 12.71 3.76
CA ASN A 161 -12.91 12.30 4.01
C ASN A 161 -13.60 11.73 2.76
N PRO A 162 -13.12 10.58 2.23
CA PRO A 162 -13.67 9.98 1.03
C PRO A 162 -15.17 9.68 1.22
N THR A 163 -15.97 10.13 0.26
CA THR A 163 -17.40 9.80 0.19
C THR A 163 -17.65 8.78 -0.91
N LEU A 164 -18.79 8.08 -0.84
CA LEU A 164 -19.18 7.15 -1.90
C LEU A 164 -19.29 7.85 -3.26
N ALA A 165 -19.72 9.12 -3.29
CA ALA A 165 -19.79 9.91 -4.52
C ALA A 165 -18.40 10.17 -5.11
N ASN A 166 -17.43 10.58 -4.28
CA ASN A 166 -16.05 10.82 -4.75
C ASN A 166 -15.39 9.53 -5.24
N ILE A 167 -15.64 8.40 -4.55
CA ILE A 167 -15.12 7.10 -5.00
C ILE A 167 -15.76 6.66 -6.32
N LYS A 168 -17.08 6.87 -6.51
CA LYS A 168 -17.76 6.59 -7.79
C LYS A 168 -17.16 7.39 -8.95
N GLU A 169 -16.89 8.68 -8.74
CA GLU A 169 -16.25 9.54 -9.75
C GLU A 169 -14.84 9.03 -10.12
N LEU A 170 -14.01 8.68 -9.13
CA LEU A 170 -12.65 8.18 -9.37
C LEU A 170 -12.63 6.86 -10.14
N ILE A 171 -13.52 5.94 -9.76
CA ILE A 171 -13.70 4.67 -10.46
C ILE A 171 -14.12 4.92 -11.91
N PHE A 172 -15.06 5.85 -12.12
CA PHE A 172 -15.54 6.22 -13.44
C PHE A 172 -14.42 6.82 -14.31
N ASP A 173 -13.63 7.74 -13.76
CA ASP A 173 -12.52 8.37 -14.48
C ASP A 173 -11.45 7.33 -14.89
N ALA A 174 -11.09 6.43 -13.98
CA ALA A 174 -10.15 5.34 -14.26
C ALA A 174 -10.68 4.37 -15.33
N ALA A 175 -11.97 4.00 -15.24
CA ALA A 175 -12.61 3.14 -16.24
C ALA A 175 -12.71 3.82 -17.61
N ASN A 176 -13.00 5.12 -17.64
CA ASN A 176 -13.06 5.89 -18.88
C ASN A 176 -11.67 6.02 -19.52
N GLN A 177 -10.61 6.18 -18.72
CA GLN A 177 -9.23 6.14 -19.20
C GLN A 177 -8.88 4.79 -19.83
N ALA A 178 -9.24 3.69 -19.18
CA ALA A 178 -9.02 2.34 -19.70
C ALA A 178 -9.72 2.07 -21.04
N CYS A 179 -10.85 2.73 -21.34
CA CYS A 179 -11.53 2.61 -22.63
C CYS A 179 -10.93 3.46 -23.76
N MET A 180 -10.03 4.40 -23.44
CA MET A 180 -9.39 5.29 -24.42
C MET A 180 -8.02 4.77 -24.92
N GLU A 181 -7.49 3.71 -24.31
CA GLU A 181 -6.23 3.04 -24.68
C GLU A 181 -6.43 1.91 -25.70
#